data_AF-A0A963LB73-F1
#
_entry.id   AF-A0A963LB73-F1
#
_cell.length_a   1.000
_cell.length_b   1.000
_cell.length_c   1.000
_cell.angle_alpha   90.00
_cell.angle_beta   90.00
_cell.angle_gamma   90.00
#
_symmetry.space_group_name_H-M   'P 1'
#
loop_
_entity.id
_entity.type
_entity.pdbx_description
1 polymer ?
#
loop_
_entity_poly.entity_id
_entity_poly.type
_entity_poly.pdbx_seq_one_letter_code
_entity_poly.pdbx_strand_id
1 'polypeptide(L)'
;RWGIADELKRRLVQAPAGVPVGALIARGDAELGFQQLSELMHEEGIELLGTLPPGTQIVTTFSAGLCTASQQPEAAAALVAFMQSPAAAEAKRRQGMAPA
;
A
#
# COMPACT_ATOMS: atom_id res chain seq x y z
N ARG A 1 8.46 -18.79 -14.39
CA ARG A 1 9.55 -17.83 -14.07
C ARG A 1 10.12 -17.30 -15.38
N TRP A 2 10.37 -15.99 -15.49
CA TRP A 2 10.71 -15.33 -16.78
C TRP A 2 12.21 -15.31 -17.13
N GLY A 3 13.10 -15.81 -16.27
CA GLY A 3 14.53 -15.97 -16.59
C GLY A 3 15.39 -14.69 -16.58
N ILE A 4 14.79 -13.52 -16.39
CA ILE A 4 15.47 -12.20 -16.48
C ILE A 4 16.12 -11.71 -15.16
N ALA A 5 16.16 -12.54 -14.13
CA ALA A 5 16.58 -12.09 -12.80
C ALA A 5 18.01 -11.53 -12.77
N ASP A 6 18.96 -12.16 -13.48
CA ASP A 6 20.36 -11.72 -13.50
C ASP A 6 20.56 -10.41 -14.28
N GLU A 7 19.75 -10.16 -15.31
CA GLU A 7 19.76 -8.90 -16.04
C GLU A 7 19.21 -7.76 -15.17
N LEU A 8 18.13 -8.02 -14.41
CA LEU A 8 17.51 -7.02 -13.56
C LEU A 8 18.37 -6.65 -12.35
N LYS A 9 19.14 -7.58 -11.77
CA LYS A 9 19.93 -7.36 -10.54
C LYS A 9 20.73 -6.04 -10.54
N ARG A 10 21.31 -5.65 -11.67
CA ARG A 10 22.13 -4.43 -11.79
C ARG A 10 21.32 -3.14 -11.90
N ARG A 11 20.01 -3.25 -12.16
CA ARG A 11 19.08 -2.12 -12.35
C ARG A 11 18.09 -1.99 -11.20
N LEU A 12 18.07 -2.94 -10.26
CA LEU A 12 17.19 -2.89 -9.10
C LEU A 12 17.60 -1.74 -8.19
N VAL A 13 16.66 -0.83 -7.94
CA VAL A 13 16.77 0.22 -6.93
C VAL A 13 15.89 -0.20 -5.76
N GLN A 14 16.48 -0.30 -4.57
CA GLN A 14 15.74 -0.56 -3.34
C GLN A 14 15.51 0.76 -2.62
N ALA A 15 14.24 1.09 -2.37
CA ALA A 15 13.89 2.25 -1.57
C ALA A 15 14.41 2.10 -0.14
N PRO A 16 15.10 3.12 0.41
CA PRO A 16 15.46 3.14 1.83
C PRO A 16 14.21 3.13 2.72
N ALA A 17 14.38 2.67 3.96
CA ALA A 17 13.28 2.66 4.94
C ALA A 17 12.70 4.08 5.12
N GLY A 18 11.38 4.20 5.02
CA GLY A 18 10.65 5.47 5.15
C GLY A 18 10.68 6.35 3.90
N VAL A 19 11.32 5.93 2.80
CA VAL A 19 11.31 6.65 1.52
C VAL A 19 10.27 6.00 0.59
N PRO A 20 9.25 6.74 0.14
CA PRO A 20 8.32 6.24 -0.87
C PRO A 20 9.04 5.97 -2.19
N VAL A 21 8.68 4.87 -2.87
CA VAL A 21 9.17 4.53 -4.21
C VAL A 21 8.79 5.63 -5.20
N GLY A 22 7.58 6.20 -5.07
CA GLY A 22 7.12 7.30 -5.90
C GLY A 22 8.08 8.50 -5.87
N ALA A 23 8.60 8.84 -4.69
CA ALA A 23 9.55 9.94 -4.54
C ALA A 23 10.92 9.68 -5.22
N LEU A 24 11.33 8.42 -5.41
CA LEU A 24 12.53 8.10 -6.21
C LEU A 24 12.28 8.32 -7.70
N ILE A 25 11.07 7.98 -8.16
CA ILE A 25 10.66 8.21 -9.56
C ILE A 25 10.54 9.71 -9.84
N ALA A 26 9.88 10.47 -8.97
CA ALA A 26 9.72 11.91 -9.11
C ALA A 26 11.06 12.66 -9.17
N ARG A 27 12.11 12.13 -8.53
CA ARG A 27 13.48 12.66 -8.57
C ARG A 27 14.29 12.21 -9.79
N GLY A 28 13.82 11.21 -10.53
CA GLY A 28 14.52 10.62 -11.67
C GLY A 28 15.52 9.53 -11.29
N ASP A 29 15.53 9.04 -10.06
CA ASP A 29 16.42 7.96 -9.60
C ASP A 29 15.99 6.58 -10.14
N ALA A 30 14.72 6.43 -10.54
CA ALA A 30 14.16 5.25 -11.18
C ALA A 30 13.06 5.64 -12.18
N GLU A 31 12.91 4.89 -13.28
CA GLU A 31 11.87 5.15 -14.28
C GLU A 31 10.56 4.38 -14.01
N LEU A 32 10.63 3.28 -13.26
CA LEU A 32 9.51 2.40 -12.95
C LEU A 32 9.64 1.89 -11.51
N GLY A 33 8.52 1.84 -10.80
CA GLY A 33 8.48 1.32 -9.44
C GLY A 33 7.20 0.58 -9.11
N PHE A 34 7.27 -0.21 -8.04
CA PHE A 34 6.18 -1.02 -7.52
C PHE A 34 6.04 -0.76 -6.03
N GLN A 35 4.86 -0.30 -5.59
CA GLN A 35 4.52 -0.07 -4.19
C GLN A 35 3.00 -0.16 -4.00
N GLN A 36 2.53 -0.17 -2.76
CA GLN A 36 1.12 -0.10 -2.40
C GLN A 36 0.46 1.14 -3.01
N LEU A 37 -0.71 0.95 -3.64
CA LEU A 37 -1.48 2.02 -4.30
C LEU A 37 -1.78 3.20 -3.35
N SER A 38 -2.10 2.91 -2.09
CA SER A 38 -2.38 3.91 -1.06
C SER A 38 -1.23 4.88 -0.82
N GLU A 39 0.02 4.45 -1.04
CA GLU A 39 1.21 5.30 -0.90
C GLU A 39 1.48 6.08 -2.19
N LEU A 40 1.34 5.45 -3.36
CA LEU A 40 1.63 6.11 -4.63
C LEU A 40 0.59 7.16 -5.03
N MET A 41 -0.68 6.99 -4.68
CA MET A 41 -1.75 7.88 -5.14
C MET A 41 -1.69 9.30 -4.59
N HIS A 42 -0.87 9.54 -3.58
CA HIS A 42 -0.67 10.84 -2.96
C HIS A 42 0.71 11.44 -3.30
N GLU A 43 1.52 10.74 -4.12
CA GLU A 43 2.83 11.24 -4.54
C GLU A 43 2.68 12.13 -5.77
N GLU A 44 3.27 13.32 -5.70
CA GLU A 44 3.31 14.26 -6.81
C GLU A 44 4.47 13.93 -7.77
N GLY A 45 4.30 14.24 -9.05
CA GLY A 45 5.37 14.07 -10.04
C GLY A 45 5.55 12.63 -10.56
N ILE A 46 4.60 11.74 -10.30
CA ILE A 46 4.55 10.40 -10.89
C ILE A 46 3.25 10.17 -11.66
N GLU A 47 3.28 9.22 -12.59
CA GLU A 47 2.09 8.72 -13.28
C GLU A 47 1.74 7.32 -12.76
N LEU A 48 0.46 7.11 -12.39
CA LEU A 48 -0.03 5.80 -11.99
C LEU A 48 -0.45 4.99 -13.21
N LEU A 49 0.26 3.89 -13.49
CA LEU A 49 -0.05 2.98 -14.60
C LEU A 49 -1.18 1.98 -14.27
N GLY A 50 -1.70 1.99 -13.03
CA GLY A 50 -2.72 1.07 -12.55
C GLY A 50 -2.18 -0.03 -11.64
N THR A 51 -3.01 -1.03 -11.36
CA THR A 51 -2.65 -2.16 -10.50
C THR A 51 -1.97 -3.28 -11.29
N LEU A 52 -1.14 -4.08 -10.60
CA LEU A 52 -0.52 -5.26 -11.19
C LEU A 52 -1.58 -6.23 -11.76
N PRO A 53 -1.26 -6.98 -12.84
CA PRO A 53 -2.17 -7.99 -13.38
C PRO A 53 -2.62 -9.03 -12.34
N PRO A 54 -3.85 -9.58 -12.46
CA PRO A 54 -4.33 -10.64 -11.58
C PRO A 54 -3.32 -11.79 -11.45
N GLY A 55 -3.07 -12.24 -10.21
CA GLY A 55 -2.11 -13.31 -9.92
C GLY A 55 -0.64 -12.88 -9.80
N THR A 56 -0.32 -11.62 -10.11
CA THR A 56 1.04 -11.05 -9.90
C THR A 56 1.09 -10.03 -8.76
N GLN A 57 -0.08 -9.63 -8.26
CA GLN A 57 -0.24 -8.68 -7.17
C GLN A 57 0.27 -9.24 -5.85
N ILE A 58 0.90 -8.38 -5.04
CA ILE A 58 1.17 -8.65 -3.63
C ILE A 58 0.14 -7.86 -2.82
N VAL A 59 -0.87 -8.54 -2.29
CA VAL A 59 -1.93 -7.90 -1.50
C VAL A 59 -1.40 -7.63 -0.09
N THR A 60 -1.42 -6.35 0.30
CA THR A 60 -1.13 -5.94 1.68
C THR A 60 -2.44 -5.91 2.46
N THR A 61 -2.61 -6.83 3.40
CA THR A 61 -3.79 -6.89 4.27
C THR A 61 -3.54 -6.10 5.54
N PHE A 62 -4.32 -5.03 5.76
CA PHE A 62 -4.36 -4.34 7.05
C PHE A 62 -5.33 -5.04 7.99
N SER A 63 -4.94 -5.21 9.24
CA SER A 63 -5.74 -5.86 10.28
C SER A 63 -5.75 -5.01 11.54
N ALA A 64 -6.90 -4.98 12.22
CA ALA A 64 -7.03 -4.33 13.51
C ALA A 64 -7.09 -5.39 14.62
N GLY A 65 -6.25 -5.24 15.64
CA GLY A 65 -6.26 -6.07 16.83
C GLY A 65 -6.73 -5.26 18.04
N LEU A 66 -7.54 -5.87 18.90
CA LEU A 66 -7.92 -5.28 20.18
C LEU A 66 -6.90 -5.68 21.24
N CYS A 67 -6.27 -4.69 21.88
CA CYS A 67 -5.31 -4.95 22.95
C CYS A 67 -6.02 -5.53 24.17
N THR A 68 -5.59 -6.70 24.65
CA THR A 68 -6.17 -7.37 25.82
C THR A 68 -6.03 -6.58 27.12
N ALA A 69 -5.05 -5.66 27.18
CA ALA A 69 -4.84 -4.76 28.31
C ALA A 69 -5.57 -3.40 28.17
N SER A 70 -6.47 -3.25 27.18
CA SER A 70 -7.21 -2.01 26.99
C SER A 70 -8.11 -1.72 28.20
N GLN A 71 -8.03 -0.49 28.70
CA GLN A 71 -8.94 0.01 29.73
C GLN A 71 -10.30 0.48 29.16
N GLN A 72 -10.45 0.43 27.83
CA GLN A 72 -11.69 0.77 27.12
C GLN A 72 -11.97 -0.27 26.01
N PRO A 73 -12.18 -1.55 26.35
CA PRO A 73 -12.35 -2.61 25.36
C PRO A 73 -13.61 -2.42 24.51
N GLU A 74 -14.71 -1.93 25.08
CA GLU A 74 -15.96 -1.70 24.35
C GLU A 74 -15.80 -0.57 23.31
N ALA A 75 -15.15 0.53 23.68
CA ALA A 75 -14.90 1.64 22.77
C ALA A 75 -13.95 1.23 21.63
N ALA A 76 -12.88 0.49 21.96
CA ALA A 76 -11.97 -0.06 20.95
C ALA A 76 -12.68 -1.01 19.98
N ALA A 77 -13.53 -1.90 20.49
CA ALA A 77 -14.33 -2.81 19.67
C ALA A 77 -15.31 -2.03 18.77
N ALA A 78 -15.98 -1.01 19.31
CA ALA A 78 -16.89 -0.16 18.55
C ALA A 78 -16.17 0.58 17.41
N LEU A 79 -14.95 1.07 17.65
CA LEU A 79 -14.13 1.70 16.61
C LEU A 79 -13.77 0.70 15.50
N VAL A 80 -13.32 -0.51 15.85
CA VAL A 80 -13.01 -1.56 14.86
C VAL A 80 -14.24 -1.93 14.06
N ALA A 81 -15.40 -2.10 14.71
CA ALA A 81 -16.67 -2.38 14.04
C ALA A 81 -17.06 -1.24 13.08
N PHE A 82 -16.89 0.02 13.49
CA PHE A 82 -17.13 1.17 12.61
C PHE A 82 -16.18 1.17 11.40
N MET A 83 -14.88 0.94 11.62
CA MET A 83 -13.91 0.85 10.53
C MET A 83 -14.22 -0.29 9.55
N GLN A 84 -14.87 -1.37 9.99
CA GLN A 84 -15.33 -2.47 9.13
C GLN A 84 -16.68 -2.20 8.46
N SER A 85 -17.44 -1.20 8.91
CA SER A 85 -18.79 -0.93 8.40
C SER A 85 -18.79 -0.38 6.96
N PRO A 86 -19.93 -0.49 6.24
CA PRO A 86 -20.11 0.14 4.93
C PRO A 86 -19.88 1.66 4.94
N ALA A 87 -20.11 2.34 6.06
CA ALA A 87 -19.90 3.78 6.19
C ALA A 87 -18.42 4.17 6.00
N ALA A 88 -17.49 3.29 6.32
CA ALA A 88 -16.05 3.51 6.12
C ALA A 88 -15.55 3.09 4.72
N ALA A 89 -16.38 2.41 3.92
CA ALA A 89 -15.94 1.82 2.65
C ALA A 89 -15.47 2.88 1.63
N GLU A 90 -16.15 4.02 1.58
CA GLU A 90 -15.79 5.10 0.65
C GLU A 90 -14.49 5.79 1.04
N ALA A 91 -14.27 6.01 2.34
CA ALA A 91 -13.01 6.55 2.82
C ALA A 91 -11.83 5.64 2.45
N LYS A 92 -11.99 4.31 2.52
CA LYS A 92 -10.96 3.35 2.11
C LYS A 92 -10.66 3.42 0.61
N ARG A 93 -11.70 3.43 -0.23
CA ARG A 93 -11.54 3.52 -1.69
C ARG A 93 -10.86 4.80 -2.12
N ARG A 94 -11.26 5.94 -1.54
CA ARG A 94 -10.62 7.25 -1.78
C ARG A 94 -9.14 7.27 -1.38
N GLN A 95 -8.69 6.32 -0.56
CA GLN A 95 -7.31 6.18 -0.10
C GLN A 95 -6.63 4.93 -0.68
N GLY A 96 -7.14 4.41 -1.81
CA GLY A 96 -6.47 3.37 -2.59
C GLY A 96 -6.57 1.98 -1.97
N MET A 97 -7.48 1.77 -1.02
CA MET A 97 -7.69 0.50 -0.34
C MET A 97 -9.02 -0.13 -0.71
N ALA A 98 -9.02 -1.45 -0.82
CA ALA A 98 -10.27 -2.23 -0.87
C ALA A 98 -10.90 -2.27 0.54
N PRO A 99 -12.23 -2.08 0.66
CA PRO A 99 -12.95 -2.38 1.89
C PRO A 99 -12.82 -3.86 2.30
N ALA A 100 -12.98 -4.12 3.60
CA ALA A 100 -13.06 -5.47 4.16
C ALA A 100 -14.42 -6.11 3.85
#